data_AF-A0A3D3RGJ4-F1
#
_entry.id   AF-A0A3D3RGJ4-F1
#
_cell.length_a   1.000
_cell.length_b   1.000
_cell.length_c   1.000
_cell.angle_alpha   90.00
_cell.angle_beta   90.00
_cell.angle_gamma   90.00
#
_symmetry.space_group_name_H-M   'P 1'
#
loop_
_entity.id
_entity.type
_entity.pdbx_description
1 polymer ?
#
loop_
_entity_poly.entity_id
_entity_poly.type
_entity_poly.pdbx_seq_one_letter_code
_entity_poly.pdbx_strand_id
1 'polypeptide(L)' 'MENIGENEYRANERNGRPVLVENAMVQDHCLELSNVNIAEEYMKMVESQRAYSYALKMLQTSDEIETVISNLRG' A
#
# COMPACT_ATOMS: atom_id res chain seq x y z
N MET A 1 6.42 -2.33 14.24
CA MET A 1 7.86 -2.61 14.14
C MET A 1 8.37 -1.98 12.85
N GLU A 2 9.68 -1.85 12.66
CA GLU A 2 10.25 -1.39 11.39
C GLU A 2 10.77 -2.61 10.60
N ASN A 3 10.40 -2.72 9.33
CA ASN A 3 10.91 -3.78 8.46
C ASN A 3 12.32 -3.41 7.99
N ILE A 4 13.29 -4.30 8.18
CA ILE A 4 14.70 -4.08 7.81
C ILE A 4 15.15 -4.91 6.60
N GLY A 5 14.20 -5.59 5.92
CA GLY A 5 14.45 -6.51 4.81
C GLY A 5 14.51 -7.98 5.25
N GLU A 6 14.51 -8.91 4.29
CA GLU A 6 14.70 -10.36 4.52
C GLU A 6 13.79 -10.98 5.60
N ASN A 7 12.55 -10.49 5.73
CA ASN A 7 11.58 -10.85 6.79
C ASN A 7 12.03 -10.52 8.23
N GLU A 8 13.07 -9.71 8.40
CA GLU A 8 13.53 -9.24 9.69
C GLU A 8 12.84 -7.92 10.09
N TYR A 9 12.61 -7.77 11.40
CA TYR A 9 11.96 -6.61 11.98
C TYR A 9 12.74 -6.08 13.17
N ARG A 10 12.83 -4.76 13.28
CA ARG A 10 13.43 -4.06 14.42
C ARG A 10 12.35 -3.36 15.25
N ALA A 11 12.51 -3.41 16.57
CA ALA A 11 11.71 -2.59 17.47
C ALA A 11 12.11 -1.11 17.30
N ASN A 12 11.13 -0.23 17.21
CA ASN A 12 11.34 1.22 17.21
C ASN A 12 10.69 1.85 18.44
N GLU A 13 10.96 3.12 18.70
CA GLU A 13 10.49 3.83 19.90
C GLU A 13 8.96 3.81 20.07
N ARG A 14 8.20 3.71 18.97
CA ARG A 14 6.73 3.63 18.99
C ARG A 14 6.18 2.25 19.33
N ASN A 15 6.97 1.19 19.17
CA ASN A 15 6.52 -0.21 19.33
C ASN A 15 6.85 -0.83 20.69
N GLY A 16 7.53 -0.11 21.59
CA GLY A 16 7.92 -0.62 22.91
C GLY A 16 9.09 -1.60 22.88
N ARG A 17 9.36 -2.25 24.02
CA ARG A 17 10.47 -3.21 24.18
C ARG A 17 10.04 -4.62 23.75
N PRO A 18 10.89 -5.40 23.07
CA PRO A 18 10.59 -6.79 22.75
C PRO A 18 10.41 -7.62 24.02
N VAL A 19 9.38 -8.47 24.05
CA VAL A 19 9.08 -9.40 25.16
C VAL A 19 9.45 -10.81 24.70
N LEU A 20 10.25 -11.51 25.51
CA LEU A 20 10.63 -12.89 25.25
C LEU A 20 9.45 -13.82 25.58
N VAL A 21 9.09 -14.71 24.66
CA VAL A 21 8.08 -15.75 24.87
C VAL A 21 8.81 -17.03 25.28
N GLU A 22 8.64 -17.49 26.53
CA GLU A 22 9.39 -18.62 27.08
C GLU A 22 8.86 -20.00 26.62
N ASN A 23 7.57 -20.12 26.28
CA ASN A 23 6.92 -21.39 25.92
C ASN A 23 6.26 -21.32 24.51
N ALA A 24 7.04 -20.97 23.49
CA ALA A 24 6.53 -20.97 22.11
C ALA A 24 6.28 -22.42 21.63
N MET A 25 5.10 -22.69 21.06
CA MET A 25 4.80 -23.96 20.42
C MET A 25 5.43 -23.98 19.03
N VAL A 26 6.51 -24.74 18.87
CA VAL A 26 7.17 -24.92 17.57
C VAL A 26 6.62 -26.18 16.92
N GLN A 27 6.06 -26.05 15.71
CA GLN A 27 5.62 -27.18 14.92
C GLN A 27 6.75 -27.63 13.99
N ASP A 28 7.21 -28.87 14.18
CA ASP A 28 8.29 -29.42 13.36
C ASP A 28 7.82 -29.72 11.92
N HIS A 29 8.72 -29.57 10.95
CA HIS A 29 8.47 -29.77 9.51
C HIS A 29 7.33 -28.90 8.90
N CYS A 30 6.92 -27.81 9.54
CA CYS A 30 5.97 -26.84 8.98
C CYS A 30 6.64 -25.49 8.70
N LEU A 31 6.22 -24.82 7.61
CA LEU A 31 6.66 -23.48 7.25
C LEU A 31 5.45 -22.53 7.26
N GLU A 32 5.61 -21.38 7.92
CA GLU A 32 4.60 -20.33 7.89
C GLU A 32 4.55 -19.70 6.48
N LEU A 33 3.39 -19.81 5.84
CA LEU A 33 3.13 -19.20 4.55
C LEU A 33 2.67 -17.75 4.72
N SER A 34 2.83 -16.97 3.66
CA SER A 34 2.30 -15.60 3.62
C SER A 34 0.78 -15.62 3.85
N ASN A 35 0.32 -14.76 4.76
CA ASN A 35 -1.11 -14.56 5.03
C ASN A 35 -1.82 -13.71 3.95
N VAL A 36 -1.16 -13.41 2.83
CA VAL A 36 -1.71 -12.56 1.76
C VAL A 36 -2.54 -13.39 0.78
N ASN A 37 -3.79 -13.00 0.57
CA ASN A 37 -4.61 -13.53 -0.51
C ASN A 37 -4.39 -12.73 -1.81
N ILE A 38 -3.76 -13.37 -2.79
CA ILE A 38 -3.42 -12.75 -4.08
C ILE A 38 -4.63 -12.22 -4.85
N ALA A 39 -5.80 -12.86 -4.72
CA ALA A 39 -6.99 -12.47 -5.47
C ALA A 39 -7.57 -11.15 -4.95
N GLU A 40 -7.61 -10.99 -3.63
CA GLU A 40 -8.07 -9.76 -2.99
C GLU A 40 -7.11 -8.60 -3.31
N GLU A 41 -5.81 -8.86 -3.23
CA GLU A 41 -4.81 -7.81 -3.44
C GLU A 41 -4.71 -7.37 -4.91
N TYR A 42 -4.95 -8.30 -5.84
CA TYR A 42 -5.13 -7.95 -7.24
C TYR A 42 -6.35 -7.07 -7.48
N MET A 43 -7.48 -7.34 -6.80
CA MET A 43 -8.67 -6.50 -6.92
C MET A 43 -8.46 -5.08 -6.38
N LYS A 44 -7.77 -4.94 -5.24
CA LYS A 44 -7.38 -3.62 -4.69
C LYS A 44 -6.44 -2.85 -5.62
N MET A 45 -5.52 -3.54 -6.29
CA MET A 45 -4.68 -2.93 -7.32
C MET A 45 -5.52 -2.41 -8.50
N VAL A 46 -6.47 -3.21 -9.00
CA VAL A 46 -7.36 -2.80 -10.10
C VAL A 46 -8.22 -1.60 -9.72
N GLU A 47 -8.74 -1.55 -8.49
CA GLU A 47 -9.50 -0.40 -7.98
C GLU A 47 -8.63 0.86 -7.95
N SER A 48 -7.42 0.76 -7.42
CA SER A 48 -6.46 1.87 -7.36
C SER A 48 -6.11 2.41 -8.75
N GLN A 49 -5.94 1.52 -9.74
CA GLN A 49 -5.69 1.90 -11.13
C GLN A 49 -6.89 2.62 -11.77
N ARG A 50 -8.12 2.18 -11.48
CA ARG A 50 -9.34 2.85 -11.95
C ARG A 50 -9.51 4.22 -11.32
N ALA A 51 -9.28 4.34 -10.02
CA ALA A 51 -9.31 5.63 -9.31
C ALA A 51 -8.27 6.60 -9.88
N TYR A 52 -7.04 6.12 -10.12
CA TYR A 52 -5.99 6.93 -10.75
C TYR A 52 -6.39 7.41 -12.16
N SER A 53 -6.92 6.51 -12.99
CA SER A 53 -7.37 6.85 -14.34
C SER A 53 -8.50 7.88 -14.33
N TYR A 54 -9.38 7.83 -13.33
CA TYR A 54 -10.46 8.79 -13.16
C TYR A 54 -9.93 10.17 -12.74
N ALA A 55 -9.04 10.21 -11.75
CA ALA A 55 -8.39 11.45 -11.32
C ALA A 55 -7.60 12.11 -12.47
N LEU A 56 -6.93 11.31 -13.30
CA LEU A 56 -6.20 11.82 -14.47
C LEU A 56 -7.13 12.47 -15.49
N LYS A 57 -8.28 11.86 -15.78
CA LYS A 57 -9.28 12.44 -16.69
C LYS A 57 -9.83 13.77 -16.16
N MET A 58 -10.10 13.85 -14.86
CA MET A 58 -10.53 15.10 -14.22
C MET A 58 -9.50 16.21 -14.40
N LEU A 59 -8.22 15.88 -14.19
CA LEU A 59 -7.12 16.82 -14.37
C LEU A 59 -7.05 17.32 -15.82
N GLN A 60 -7.09 16.41 -16.80
CA GLN A 60 -7.09 16.79 -18.23
C GLN A 60 -8.25 17.72 -18.58
N THR A 61 -9.47 17.40 -18.13
CA THR A 61 -10.63 18.27 -18.37
C THR A 61 -10.51 19.64 -17.68
N SER A 62 -9.87 19.70 -16.51
CA SER A 62 -9.61 20.97 -15.82
C SER A 62 -8.67 21.86 -16.62
N ASP A 63 -7.58 21.28 -17.15
CA ASP A 63 -6.59 22.01 -17.95
C ASP A 63 -7.20 22.50 -19.29
N GLU A 64 -8.08 21.70 -19.90
CA GLU A 64 -8.81 22.09 -21.10
C GLU A 64 -9.73 23.29 -20.83
N ILE A 65 -10.47 23.30 -19.72
CA ILE A 65 -11.35 24.40 -19.34
C ILE A 65 -10.55 25.69 -19.09
N GLU A 66 -9.43 25.62 -18.36
CA GLU A 66 -8.56 26.77 -18.13
C GLU A 66 -8.04 27.37 -19.45
N THR A 67 -7.65 26.50 -20.38
CA THR A 67 -7.20 26.92 -21.72
C THR A 67 -8.31 27.66 -22.48
N VAL A 68 -9.56 27.17 -22.42
CA VAL A 68 -10.71 27.84 -23.06
C VAL A 68 -10.97 29.21 -22.42
N ILE A 69 -10.93 29.32 -21.09
CA ILE A 69 -11.12 30.58 -20.37
C ILE A 69 -10.04 31.60 -20.77
N SER A 70 -8.78 31.16 -20.85
CA SER A 70 -7.66 32.01 -21.26
C SER A 70 -7.85 32.56 -22.68
N ASN A 71 -8.33 31.74 -23.61
CA ASN A 71 -8.59 32.16 -24.99
C ASN A 71 -9.76 33.13 -25.14
N LEU A 72 -10.74 33.12 -24.22
CA LEU A 72 -11.87 34.06 -24.23
C LEU A 72 -11.53 35.43 -23.61
N ARG A 73 -10.41 35.54 -22.90
CA ARG A 73 -9.92 36.80 -22.31
C ARG A 73 -8.95 37.56 -23.22
N GLY A 74 -8.42 36.90 -24.25
CA GLY A 74 -7.49 37.45 -25.25
C GLY A 74 -8.20 38.12 -26.43
#